data_AF-A0A8S1R139-F1
#
_entry.id   AF-A0A8S1R139-F1
#
_cell.length_a   1.000
_cell.length_b   1.000
_cell.length_c   1.000
_cell.angle_alpha   90.00
_cell.angle_beta   90.00
_cell.angle_gamma   90.00
#
_symmetry.space_group_name_H-M   'P 1'
#
loop_
_entity.id
_entity.type
_entity.pdbx_description
1 polymer ?
#
loop_
_entity_poly.entity_id
_entity_poly.type
_entity_poly.pdbx_seq_one_letter_code
_entity_poly.pdbx_strand_id
1 'polypeptide(L)'
;MKIPSEIPQSHDTADINSQENSHSIGDHESASLKDELNKSLDLGRKKRQQLTLENPEFQIKQDIEDEKQNIKVETLIRRQLATSINLKDLLKLKISQKDIKNHIHSLFRWILLIFYRENPDLYNWSEFKEQILEKNDGQDLINRLGYQNVVNITHLDAEKTQFLLNLRQKILEENASPEVAKNALIQIFDIVEVIYKIYEHTNRINNLVDKLIKQEDNIKNYNEEIKKINHEIQQAKRSLKSLENKSQDDDNQFQNDEIIKE
;
A
#
# COMPACT_ATOMS: atom_id res chain seq x y z
N MET A 1 15.21 48.32 70.19
CA MET A 1 16.40 48.51 69.33
C MET A 1 15.96 48.10 67.92
N LYS A 2 15.66 48.93 66.90
CA LYS A 2 16.17 50.23 66.38
C LYS A 2 17.70 50.20 66.20
N ILE A 3 18.34 50.36 65.03
CA ILE A 3 18.05 50.56 63.57
C ILE A 3 19.41 50.18 62.84
N PRO A 4 19.79 50.65 61.62
CA PRO A 4 19.36 50.49 60.20
C PRO A 4 20.44 49.75 59.36
N SER A 5 20.32 49.48 58.05
CA SER A 5 20.59 50.37 56.88
C SER A 5 20.68 49.43 55.65
N GLU A 6 20.42 49.73 54.38
CA GLU A 6 19.96 50.89 53.60
C GLU A 6 19.60 50.31 52.21
N ILE A 7 18.57 50.87 51.56
CA ILE A 7 18.24 50.68 50.14
C ILE A 7 18.81 51.91 49.39
N PRO A 8 19.19 51.81 48.10
CA PRO A 8 18.33 52.39 47.05
C PRO A 8 18.22 51.47 45.80
N GLN A 9 17.02 51.09 45.36
CA GLN A 9 16.14 51.81 44.42
C GLN A 9 16.63 51.82 42.96
N SER A 10 15.84 51.19 42.09
CA SER A 10 15.37 51.83 40.86
C SER A 10 13.92 51.39 40.54
N HIS A 11 13.00 52.32 40.81
CA HIS A 11 11.68 52.55 40.19
C HIS A 11 11.73 52.41 38.65
N ASP A 12 10.66 52.21 37.87
CA ASP A 12 9.22 52.06 38.08
C ASP A 12 8.61 51.57 36.74
N THR A 13 7.51 50.82 36.84
CA THR A 13 6.30 50.74 35.98
C THR A 13 6.41 50.80 34.43
N ALA A 14 5.83 49.79 33.75
CA ALA A 14 4.47 49.84 33.20
C ALA A 14 4.22 48.76 32.11
N ASP A 15 3.17 47.98 32.31
CA ASP A 15 2.14 47.51 31.37
C ASP A 15 2.45 46.88 29.99
N ILE A 16 1.89 45.66 29.84
CA ILE A 16 1.11 45.14 28.70
C ILE A 16 1.82 45.08 27.33
N ASN A 17 2.24 43.87 26.92
CA ASN A 17 1.65 43.23 25.74
C ASN A 17 2.02 41.74 25.58
N SER A 18 1.00 41.01 25.17
CA SER A 18 0.96 39.68 24.55
C SER A 18 2.18 39.31 23.67
N GLN A 19 2.64 38.07 23.78
CA GLN A 19 2.72 37.17 22.61
C GLN A 19 2.95 35.71 23.00
N GLU A 20 2.17 34.87 22.32
CA GLU A 20 2.19 33.42 22.29
C GLU A 20 3.58 32.86 21.97
N ASN A 21 3.94 31.75 22.61
CA ASN A 21 4.81 30.76 21.99
C ASN A 21 4.64 29.39 22.66
N SER A 22 3.50 28.74 22.41
CA SER A 22 3.36 27.29 22.57
C SER A 22 3.81 26.63 21.28
N HIS A 23 5.06 26.15 21.27
CA HIS A 23 5.67 25.46 20.14
C HIS A 23 4.89 24.18 19.76
N SER A 24 4.55 24.13 18.47
CA SER A 24 4.23 22.94 17.69
C SER A 24 5.40 21.96 17.72
N ILE A 25 5.24 20.87 18.48
CA ILE A 25 6.22 19.76 18.54
C ILE A 25 5.67 18.51 17.79
N GLY A 26 4.38 18.47 17.44
CA GLY A 26 3.74 17.30 16.83
C GLY A 26 3.94 17.12 15.31
N ASP A 27 4.19 18.20 14.57
CA ASP A 27 4.21 18.15 13.10
C ASP A 27 5.60 17.83 12.52
N HIS A 28 6.67 18.11 13.26
CA HIS A 28 8.05 17.94 12.79
C HIS A 28 8.55 16.48 12.80
N GLU A 29 8.10 15.66 13.76
CA GLU A 29 8.55 14.25 13.86
C GLU A 29 7.94 13.36 12.77
N SER A 30 6.68 13.59 12.39
CA SER A 30 5.99 12.83 11.32
C SER A 30 6.59 13.10 9.94
N ALA A 31 6.97 14.35 9.66
CA ALA A 31 7.65 14.73 8.43
C ALA A 31 9.08 14.17 8.38
N SER A 32 9.82 14.23 9.50
CA SER A 32 11.18 13.71 9.62
C SER A 32 11.28 12.21 9.35
N LEU A 33 10.34 11.41 9.88
CA LEU A 33 10.30 9.97 9.67
C LEU A 33 9.99 9.59 8.21
N LYS A 34 9.11 10.34 7.54
CA LYS A 34 8.80 10.15 6.11
C LYS A 34 10.02 10.43 5.23
N ASP A 35 10.76 11.48 5.53
CA ASP A 35 11.96 11.87 4.77
C ASP A 35 13.13 10.90 4.96
N GLU A 36 13.33 10.39 6.18
CA GLU A 36 14.39 9.44 6.49
C GLU A 36 14.12 8.06 5.84
N LEU A 37 12.85 7.66 5.81
CA LEU A 37 12.41 6.43 5.18
C LEU A 37 12.47 6.51 3.64
N ASN A 38 12.06 7.65 3.06
CA ASN A 38 12.19 7.91 1.63
C ASN A 38 13.66 7.90 1.18
N LYS A 39 14.57 8.48 1.97
CA LYS A 39 16.02 8.43 1.71
C LYS A 39 16.56 7.00 1.73
N SER A 40 16.10 6.16 2.67
CA SER A 40 16.51 4.75 2.75
C SER A 40 16.00 3.93 1.55
N LEU A 41 14.76 4.16 1.12
CA LEU A 41 14.17 3.56 -0.07
C LEU A 41 14.93 3.96 -1.34
N ASP A 42 15.28 5.25 -1.49
CA ASP A 42 16.03 5.76 -2.63
C ASP A 42 17.48 5.25 -2.68
N LEU A 43 18.12 5.08 -1.52
CA LEU A 43 19.45 4.47 -1.43
C LEU A 43 19.41 2.99 -1.88
N GLY A 44 18.34 2.28 -1.51
CA GLY A 44 18.06 0.94 -1.99
C GLY A 44 17.86 0.88 -3.51
N ARG A 45 17.07 1.80 -4.07
CA ARG A 45 16.80 1.88 -5.51
C ARG A 45 18.07 2.08 -6.35
N LYS A 46 18.99 2.95 -5.91
CA LYS A 46 20.27 3.20 -6.61
C LYS A 46 21.18 1.99 -6.67
N LYS A 47 21.27 1.22 -5.58
CA LYS A 47 22.10 0.01 -5.52
C LYS A 47 21.52 -1.15 -6.36
N ARG A 48 20.20 -1.12 -6.58
CA ARG A 48 19.45 -2.15 -7.32
C ARG A 48 19.38 -1.92 -8.82
N GLN A 49 19.38 -0.66 -9.29
CA GLN A 49 19.51 -0.31 -10.71
C GLN A 49 20.78 -0.88 -11.37
N GLN A 50 21.82 -1.16 -10.59
CA GLN A 50 23.07 -1.76 -11.08
C GLN A 50 22.94 -3.28 -11.36
N LEU A 51 21.93 -3.95 -10.78
CA LEU A 51 21.64 -5.40 -10.96
C LEU A 51 20.57 -5.67 -12.03
N THR A 52 19.82 -4.65 -12.46
CA THR A 52 18.71 -4.75 -13.44
C THR A 52 19.15 -5.13 -14.86
N LEU A 53 20.42 -4.94 -15.22
CA LEU A 53 20.93 -5.07 -16.59
C LEU A 53 20.92 -6.50 -17.17
N GLU A 54 20.67 -7.55 -16.37
CA GLU A 54 20.83 -8.95 -16.83
C GLU A 54 19.62 -9.87 -16.65
N ASN A 55 18.54 -9.45 -15.95
CA ASN A 55 17.39 -10.34 -15.71
C ASN A 55 16.05 -9.60 -15.51
N PRO A 56 15.09 -9.65 -16.47
CA PRO A 56 13.78 -9.00 -16.33
C PRO A 56 12.90 -9.61 -15.22
N GLU A 57 13.11 -10.88 -14.86
CA GLU A 57 12.43 -11.53 -13.72
C GLU A 57 12.89 -10.92 -12.39
N PHE A 58 14.18 -10.56 -12.30
CA PHE A 58 14.74 -9.89 -11.13
C PHE A 58 14.07 -8.53 -10.89
N GLN A 59 13.83 -7.75 -11.96
CA GLN A 59 13.15 -6.46 -11.84
C GLN A 59 11.72 -6.61 -11.31
N ILE A 60 10.95 -7.57 -11.84
CA ILE A 60 9.56 -7.77 -11.38
C ILE A 60 9.53 -8.25 -9.92
N LYS A 61 10.42 -9.16 -9.52
CA LYS A 61 10.55 -9.59 -8.12
C LYS A 61 10.92 -8.43 -7.19
N GLN A 62 11.78 -7.52 -7.66
CA GLN A 62 12.14 -6.33 -6.93
C GLN A 62 10.95 -5.37 -6.77
N ASP A 63 10.21 -5.11 -7.85
CA ASP A 63 9.03 -4.25 -7.80
C ASP A 63 7.99 -4.79 -6.81
N ILE A 64 7.81 -6.12 -6.76
CA ILE A 64 6.95 -6.77 -5.75
C ILE A 64 7.46 -6.49 -4.33
N GLU A 65 8.77 -6.56 -4.08
CA GLU A 65 9.32 -6.31 -2.75
C GLU A 65 9.21 -4.83 -2.37
N ASP A 66 9.46 -3.90 -3.30
CA ASP A 66 9.27 -2.47 -3.08
C ASP A 66 7.79 -2.16 -2.74
N GLU A 67 6.83 -2.77 -3.43
CA GLU A 67 5.40 -2.62 -3.11
C GLU A 67 5.02 -3.23 -1.75
N LYS A 68 5.63 -4.35 -1.35
CA LYS A 68 5.44 -4.90 0.02
C LYS A 68 5.98 -3.96 1.09
N GLN A 69 7.10 -3.29 0.84
CA GLN A 69 7.63 -2.29 1.77
C GLN A 69 6.69 -1.09 1.86
N ASN A 70 6.15 -0.60 0.74
CA ASN A 70 5.14 0.47 0.74
C ASN A 70 3.94 0.11 1.62
N ILE A 71 3.40 -1.12 1.50
CA ILE A 71 2.30 -1.59 2.36
C ILE A 71 2.68 -1.54 3.85
N LYS A 72 3.91 -1.91 4.21
CA LYS A 72 4.38 -1.83 5.61
C LYS A 72 4.43 -0.38 6.09
N VAL A 73 4.95 0.54 5.27
CA VAL A 73 4.99 1.98 5.58
C VAL A 73 3.59 2.52 5.80
N GLU A 74 2.69 2.29 4.85
CA GLU A 74 1.30 2.73 4.94
C GLU A 74 0.59 2.14 6.18
N THR A 75 0.86 0.88 6.51
CA THR A 75 0.34 0.25 7.73
C THR A 75 0.84 0.95 9.01
N LEU A 76 2.10 1.39 9.05
CA LEU A 76 2.64 2.14 10.18
C LEU A 76 2.02 3.54 10.28
N ILE A 77 1.91 4.26 9.16
CA ILE A 77 1.24 5.57 9.10
C ILE A 77 -0.19 5.44 9.62
N ARG A 78 -0.93 4.44 9.15
CA ARG A 78 -2.31 4.17 9.59
C ARG A 78 -2.42 3.98 11.10
N ARG A 79 -1.49 3.24 11.72
CA ARG A 79 -1.46 3.02 13.17
C ARG A 79 -1.24 4.33 13.91
N GLN A 80 -0.27 5.13 13.47
CA GLN A 80 0.01 6.43 14.07
C GLN A 80 -1.20 7.37 13.99
N LEU A 81 -1.84 7.45 12.81
CA LEU A 81 -3.07 8.22 12.62
C LEU A 81 -4.19 7.72 13.54
N ALA A 82 -4.39 6.40 13.65
CA ALA A 82 -5.44 5.85 14.51
C ALA A 82 -5.24 6.24 15.98
N THR A 83 -4.00 6.19 16.48
CA THR A 83 -3.68 6.56 17.87
C THR A 83 -3.81 8.04 18.17
N SER A 84 -3.77 8.92 17.16
CA SER A 84 -3.90 10.37 17.35
C SER A 84 -5.35 10.87 17.27
N ILE A 85 -6.31 10.00 16.92
CA ILE A 85 -7.72 10.37 16.83
C ILE A 85 -8.33 10.49 18.23
N ASN A 86 -8.92 11.65 18.49
CA ASN A 86 -9.81 11.84 19.63
C ASN A 86 -11.27 11.56 19.24
N LEU A 87 -11.71 10.30 19.36
CA LEU A 87 -13.07 9.90 18.96
C LEU A 87 -14.18 10.60 19.75
N LYS A 88 -13.89 11.11 20.96
CA LYS A 88 -14.87 11.88 21.75
C LYS A 88 -15.29 13.17 21.05
N ASP A 89 -14.46 13.69 20.14
CA ASP A 89 -14.82 14.87 19.35
C ASP A 89 -15.92 14.56 18.33
N LEU A 90 -16.05 13.32 17.83
CA LEU A 90 -17.14 12.92 16.96
C LEU A 90 -18.50 12.91 17.68
N LEU A 91 -18.53 12.72 19.01
CA LEU A 91 -19.78 12.78 19.79
C LEU A 91 -20.41 14.18 19.77
N LYS A 92 -19.64 15.21 19.39
CA LYS A 92 -20.10 16.60 19.29
C LYS A 92 -20.80 16.88 17.96
N LEU A 93 -20.80 15.94 17.02
CA LEU A 93 -21.51 16.05 15.76
C LEU A 93 -23.02 16.11 15.99
N LYS A 94 -23.68 17.08 15.35
CA LYS A 94 -25.13 17.30 15.45
C LYS A 94 -25.84 16.61 14.27
N ILE A 95 -25.90 15.29 14.33
CA ILE A 95 -26.50 14.47 13.26
C ILE A 95 -27.92 14.10 13.68
N SER A 96 -28.90 14.51 12.88
CA SER A 96 -30.30 14.15 13.10
C SER A 96 -30.56 12.73 12.59
N GLN A 97 -31.25 11.90 13.38
CA GLN A 97 -31.69 10.56 12.96
C GLN A 97 -32.59 10.58 11.70
N LYS A 98 -33.25 11.71 11.42
CA LYS A 98 -34.14 11.88 10.26
C LYS A 98 -33.41 12.40 9.02
N ASP A 99 -32.15 12.82 9.16
CA ASP A 99 -31.37 13.42 8.08
C ASP A 99 -30.55 12.36 7.33
N ILE A 100 -31.26 11.38 6.77
CA ILE A 100 -30.67 10.29 5.97
C ILE A 100 -29.92 10.84 4.74
N LYS A 101 -30.13 12.12 4.39
CA LYS A 101 -29.45 12.80 3.28
C LYS A 101 -28.07 13.33 3.65
N ASN A 102 -27.71 13.40 4.94
CA ASN A 102 -26.39 13.84 5.36
C ASN A 102 -25.33 12.82 4.94
N HIS A 103 -24.29 13.27 4.24
CA HIS A 103 -23.30 12.38 3.63
C HIS A 103 -22.44 11.67 4.66
N ILE A 104 -22.40 12.18 5.90
CA ILE A 104 -21.64 11.55 6.99
C ILE A 104 -22.12 10.14 7.30
N HIS A 105 -23.38 9.82 7.03
CA HIS A 105 -23.88 8.45 7.15
C HIS A 105 -23.09 7.48 6.27
N SER A 106 -22.61 7.91 5.09
CA SER A 106 -21.77 7.09 4.22
C SER A 106 -20.46 6.68 4.90
N LEU A 107 -19.86 7.57 5.72
CA LEU A 107 -18.66 7.25 6.49
C LEU A 107 -18.94 6.16 7.53
N PHE A 108 -20.01 6.29 8.30
CA PHE A 108 -20.34 5.30 9.34
C PHE A 108 -20.71 3.95 8.74
N ARG A 109 -21.46 3.95 7.64
CA ARG A 109 -21.79 2.73 6.89
C ARG A 109 -20.53 2.06 6.35
N TRP A 110 -19.57 2.83 5.84
CA TRP A 110 -18.28 2.31 5.41
C TRP A 110 -17.48 1.70 6.57
N ILE A 111 -17.45 2.35 7.75
CA ILE A 111 -16.80 1.81 8.94
C ILE A 111 -17.39 0.45 9.31
N LEU A 112 -18.72 0.35 9.38
CA LEU A 112 -19.43 -0.90 9.69
C LEU A 112 -19.09 -2.00 8.69
N LEU A 113 -19.10 -1.67 7.41
CA LEU A 113 -18.87 -2.63 6.35
C LEU A 113 -17.43 -3.15 6.30
N ILE A 114 -16.45 -2.26 6.44
CA ILE A 114 -15.02 -2.59 6.30
C ILE A 114 -14.45 -3.22 7.57
N PHE A 115 -14.79 -2.66 8.73
CA PHE A 115 -14.15 -3.05 10.00
C PHE A 115 -14.99 -4.01 10.83
N TYR A 116 -16.32 -3.83 10.86
CA TYR A 116 -17.20 -4.67 11.65
C TYR A 116 -17.76 -5.86 10.85
N ARG A 117 -17.73 -5.78 9.52
CA ARG A 117 -18.34 -6.78 8.61
C ARG A 117 -19.83 -6.97 8.89
N GLU A 118 -20.49 -5.88 9.26
CA GLU A 118 -21.91 -5.86 9.60
C GLU A 118 -22.74 -5.20 8.51
N ASN A 119 -24.05 -5.49 8.50
CA ASN A 119 -24.97 -4.86 7.57
C ASN A 119 -25.25 -3.41 8.04
N PRO A 120 -24.82 -2.39 7.28
CA PRO A 120 -25.02 -0.99 7.67
C PRO A 120 -26.49 -0.54 7.70
N ASP A 121 -27.40 -1.26 7.05
CA ASP A 121 -28.83 -0.93 7.07
C ASP A 121 -29.50 -1.26 8.41
N LEU A 122 -28.82 -2.03 9.26
CA LEU A 122 -29.26 -2.33 10.62
C LEU A 122 -28.87 -1.24 11.62
N TYR A 123 -28.11 -0.23 11.18
CA TYR A 123 -27.57 0.81 12.05
C TYR A 123 -28.04 2.21 11.65
N ASN A 124 -28.65 2.91 12.60
CA ASN A 124 -28.82 4.36 12.56
C ASN A 124 -27.70 5.07 13.35
N TRP A 125 -27.66 6.41 13.27
CA TRP A 125 -26.64 7.19 13.99
C TRP A 125 -26.64 6.96 15.50
N SER A 126 -27.82 6.79 16.12
CA SER A 126 -27.91 6.54 17.56
C SER A 126 -27.23 5.24 17.95
N GLU A 127 -27.51 4.18 17.20
CA GLU A 127 -26.92 2.86 17.42
C GLU A 127 -25.41 2.87 17.16
N PHE A 128 -24.97 3.52 16.08
CA PHE A 128 -23.53 3.70 15.82
C PHE A 128 -22.84 4.46 16.96
N LYS A 129 -23.43 5.57 17.40
CA LYS A 129 -22.89 6.38 18.49
C LYS A 129 -22.76 5.57 19.78
N GLU A 130 -23.83 4.91 20.20
CA GLU A 130 -23.86 4.14 21.45
C GLU A 130 -22.90 2.93 21.39
N GLN A 131 -22.97 2.14 20.32
CA GLN A 131 -22.28 0.85 20.27
C GLN A 131 -20.82 0.95 19.84
N ILE A 132 -20.45 2.00 19.09
CA ILE A 132 -19.10 2.15 18.51
C ILE A 132 -18.33 3.31 19.12
N LEU A 133 -18.97 4.48 19.33
CA LEU A 133 -18.24 5.66 19.82
C LEU A 133 -18.24 5.79 21.35
N GLU A 134 -19.36 5.48 22.01
CA GLU A 134 -19.49 5.61 23.47
C GLU A 134 -19.01 4.34 24.20
N LYS A 135 -19.30 3.16 23.64
CA LYS A 135 -18.83 1.89 24.20
C LYS A 135 -17.30 1.85 24.27
N ASN A 136 -16.78 1.60 25.47
CA ASN A 136 -15.34 1.56 25.76
C ASN A 136 -14.60 2.82 25.25
N ASP A 137 -15.24 3.99 25.31
CA ASP A 137 -14.70 5.26 24.82
C ASP A 137 -14.22 5.21 23.35
N GLY A 138 -14.82 4.35 22.53
CA GLY A 138 -14.46 4.18 21.11
C GLY A 138 -13.15 3.43 20.87
N GLN A 139 -12.54 2.86 21.91
CA GLN A 139 -11.25 2.17 21.79
C GLN A 139 -11.28 0.99 20.80
N ASP A 140 -12.42 0.30 20.67
CA ASP A 140 -12.59 -0.76 19.67
C ASP A 140 -12.44 -0.22 18.24
N LEU A 141 -13.04 0.94 17.95
CA LEU A 141 -12.91 1.59 16.65
C LEU A 141 -11.46 2.02 16.38
N ILE A 142 -10.77 2.62 17.36
CA ILE A 142 -9.34 2.97 17.23
C ILE A 142 -8.51 1.73 16.89
N ASN A 143 -8.75 0.63 17.62
CA ASN A 143 -8.02 -0.63 17.41
C ASN A 143 -8.27 -1.18 16.00
N ARG A 144 -9.50 -1.12 15.50
CA ARG A 144 -9.84 -1.57 14.15
C ARG A 144 -9.22 -0.69 13.08
N LEU A 145 -9.37 0.64 13.19
CA LEU A 145 -8.80 1.61 12.25
C LEU A 145 -7.28 1.45 12.13
N GLY A 146 -6.58 1.26 13.26
CA GLY A 146 -5.12 1.16 13.28
C GLY A 146 -4.57 -0.22 12.98
N TYR A 147 -5.17 -1.28 13.52
CA TYR A 147 -4.52 -2.59 13.66
C TYR A 147 -5.20 -3.73 12.91
N GLN A 148 -6.46 -3.58 12.49
CA GLN A 148 -7.12 -4.61 11.69
C GLN A 148 -6.42 -4.78 10.33
N ASN A 149 -6.24 -6.03 9.89
CA ASN A 149 -5.63 -6.30 8.59
C ASN A 149 -6.55 -5.82 7.46
N VAL A 150 -6.02 -4.98 6.56
CA VAL A 150 -6.70 -4.42 5.39
C VAL A 150 -6.03 -4.79 4.07
N VAL A 151 -5.02 -5.66 4.09
CA VAL A 151 -4.33 -6.10 2.86
C VAL A 151 -5.29 -6.91 1.97
N ASN A 152 -6.25 -7.62 2.57
CA ASN A 152 -7.22 -8.46 1.85
C ASN A 152 -8.54 -7.72 1.56
N ILE A 153 -8.48 -6.42 1.29
CA ILE A 153 -9.65 -5.65 0.85
C ILE A 153 -10.07 -6.13 -0.54
N THR A 154 -11.36 -6.38 -0.71
CA THR A 154 -11.92 -6.81 -2.00
C THR A 154 -12.03 -5.64 -2.98
N HIS A 155 -12.18 -5.93 -4.27
CA HIS A 155 -12.44 -4.88 -5.26
C HIS A 155 -13.68 -4.03 -4.91
N LEU A 156 -14.76 -4.68 -4.45
CA LEU A 156 -15.98 -4.00 -4.03
C LEU A 156 -15.74 -3.10 -2.80
N ASP A 157 -14.94 -3.56 -1.84
CA ASP A 157 -14.55 -2.74 -0.68
C ASP A 157 -13.74 -1.51 -1.12
N ALA A 158 -12.87 -1.66 -2.13
CA ALA A 158 -12.10 -0.56 -2.70
C ALA A 158 -12.98 0.46 -3.45
N GLU A 159 -13.96 0.01 -4.25
CA GLU A 159 -14.93 0.89 -4.90
C GLU A 159 -15.72 1.72 -3.88
N LYS A 160 -16.17 1.09 -2.79
CA LYS A 160 -16.85 1.79 -1.69
C LYS A 160 -15.94 2.78 -0.98
N THR A 161 -14.67 2.43 -0.81
CA THR A 161 -13.66 3.30 -0.21
C THR A 161 -13.40 4.53 -1.11
N GLN A 162 -13.26 4.32 -2.42
CA GLN A 162 -13.09 5.40 -3.38
C GLN A 162 -14.32 6.31 -3.45
N PHE A 163 -15.52 5.73 -3.45
CA PHE A 163 -16.77 6.49 -3.36
C PHE A 163 -16.80 7.38 -2.10
N LEU A 164 -16.42 6.83 -0.94
CA LEU A 164 -16.34 7.60 0.30
C LEU A 164 -15.31 8.73 0.20
N LEU A 165 -14.14 8.50 -0.39
CA LEU A 165 -13.13 9.54 -0.62
C LEU A 165 -13.66 10.68 -1.50
N ASN A 166 -14.47 10.36 -2.52
CA ASN A 166 -15.12 11.38 -3.36
C ASN A 166 -16.15 12.23 -2.58
N LEU A 167 -16.69 11.70 -1.48
CA LEU A 167 -17.59 12.44 -0.59
C LEU A 167 -16.86 13.24 0.50
N ARG A 168 -15.54 13.09 0.65
CA ARG A 168 -14.74 13.71 1.73
C ARG A 168 -15.05 15.19 1.89
N GLN A 169 -14.92 15.97 0.82
CA GLN A 169 -15.12 17.42 0.88
C GLN A 169 -16.52 17.78 1.36
N LYS A 170 -17.54 17.13 0.80
CA LYS A 170 -18.94 17.36 1.15
C LYS A 170 -19.24 17.01 2.60
N ILE A 171 -18.69 15.91 3.10
CA ILE A 171 -18.85 15.49 4.50
C ILE A 171 -18.19 16.49 5.45
N LEU A 172 -17.00 16.98 5.13
CA LEU A 172 -16.29 17.97 5.94
C LEU A 172 -17.01 19.34 5.96
N GLU A 173 -17.61 19.74 4.84
CA GLU A 173 -18.40 20.97 4.73
C GLU A 173 -19.71 20.89 5.52
N GLU A 174 -20.47 19.80 5.35
CA GLU A 174 -21.72 19.55 6.07
C GLU A 174 -21.52 19.44 7.59
N ASN A 175 -20.29 19.11 8.02
CA ASN A 175 -19.92 18.89 9.42
C ASN A 175 -18.79 19.83 9.87
N ALA A 176 -18.74 21.04 9.31
CA ALA A 176 -17.68 22.00 9.59
C ALA A 176 -17.65 22.50 11.05
N SER A 177 -18.77 22.39 11.78
CA SER A 177 -18.88 22.80 13.17
C SER A 177 -19.40 21.67 14.06
N PRO A 178 -18.77 21.41 15.22
CA PRO A 178 -17.61 22.13 15.78
C PRO A 178 -16.27 21.70 15.14
N GLU A 179 -15.29 22.62 15.08
CA GLU A 179 -13.99 22.38 14.41
C GLU A 179 -13.25 21.14 14.95
N VAL A 180 -13.38 20.85 16.25
CA VAL A 180 -12.81 19.64 16.86
C VAL A 180 -13.37 18.35 16.25
N ALA A 181 -14.67 18.30 15.93
CA ALA A 181 -15.28 17.14 15.30
C ALA A 181 -14.82 16.99 13.85
N LYS A 182 -14.70 18.12 13.14
CA LYS A 182 -14.15 18.16 11.78
C LYS A 182 -12.70 17.67 11.75
N ASN A 183 -11.86 18.03 12.72
CA ASN A 183 -10.49 17.53 12.82
C ASN A 183 -10.44 16.01 13.00
N ALA A 184 -11.29 15.45 13.85
CA ALA A 184 -11.41 14.00 13.99
C ALA A 184 -11.88 13.33 12.68
N LEU A 185 -12.81 13.95 11.93
CA LEU A 185 -13.21 13.47 10.61
C LEU A 185 -12.06 13.50 9.61
N ILE A 186 -11.26 14.57 9.57
CA ILE A 186 -10.08 14.69 8.69
C ILE A 186 -9.13 13.52 8.95
N GLN A 187 -8.79 13.25 10.22
CA GLN A 187 -7.89 12.15 10.58
C GLN A 187 -8.45 10.78 10.19
N ILE A 188 -9.77 10.56 10.30
CA ILE A 188 -10.41 9.34 9.82
C ILE A 188 -10.29 9.25 8.30
N PHE A 189 -10.51 10.33 7.56
CA PHE A 189 -10.34 10.32 6.11
C PHE A 189 -8.89 10.09 5.67
N ASP A 190 -7.91 10.56 6.42
CA ASP A 190 -6.50 10.23 6.15
C ASP A 190 -6.26 8.72 6.30
N ILE A 191 -6.91 8.06 7.27
CA ILE A 191 -6.89 6.60 7.39
C ILE A 191 -7.59 5.92 6.20
N VAL A 192 -8.74 6.44 5.74
CA VAL A 192 -9.45 5.93 4.56
C VAL A 192 -8.55 6.00 3.32
N GLU A 193 -7.81 7.10 3.14
CA GLU A 193 -6.88 7.27 2.03
C GLU A 193 -5.72 6.27 2.09
N VAL A 194 -5.13 6.09 3.27
CA VAL A 194 -4.07 5.10 3.51
C VAL A 194 -4.55 3.68 3.20
N ILE A 195 -5.79 3.33 3.58
CA ILE A 195 -6.39 2.03 3.27
C ILE A 195 -6.55 1.84 1.76
N TYR A 196 -6.98 2.88 1.04
CA TYR A 196 -7.08 2.83 -0.41
C TYR A 196 -5.70 2.65 -1.08
N LYS A 197 -4.66 3.33 -0.59
CA LYS A 197 -3.27 3.13 -1.07
C LYS A 197 -2.79 1.70 -0.85
N ILE A 198 -3.05 1.10 0.32
CA ILE A 198 -2.70 -0.31 0.58
C ILE A 198 -3.37 -1.24 -0.43
N TYR A 199 -4.63 -0.98 -0.79
CA TYR A 199 -5.31 -1.72 -1.85
C TYR A 199 -4.62 -1.54 -3.21
N GLU A 200 -4.25 -0.32 -3.60
CA GLU A 200 -3.54 -0.07 -4.86
C GLU A 200 -2.21 -0.83 -4.93
N HIS A 201 -1.41 -0.80 -3.86
CA HIS A 201 -0.17 -1.55 -3.76
C HIS A 201 -0.40 -3.06 -3.89
N THR A 202 -1.42 -3.59 -3.21
CA THR A 202 -1.81 -5.00 -3.30
C THR A 202 -2.22 -5.39 -4.72
N ASN A 203 -2.99 -4.55 -5.40
CA ASN A 203 -3.39 -4.77 -6.78
C ASN A 203 -2.19 -4.75 -7.74
N ARG A 204 -1.22 -3.85 -7.53
CA ARG A 204 0.03 -3.82 -8.31
C ARG A 204 0.85 -5.09 -8.10
N ILE A 205 0.96 -5.58 -6.86
CA ILE A 205 1.62 -6.86 -6.56
C ILE A 205 0.95 -8.00 -7.34
N ASN A 206 -0.38 -8.10 -7.30
CA ASN A 206 -1.10 -9.15 -8.04
C ASN A 206 -0.80 -9.10 -9.55
N ASN A 207 -0.83 -7.90 -10.15
CA ASN A 207 -0.50 -7.72 -11.56
C ASN A 207 0.96 -8.10 -11.89
N LEU A 208 1.90 -7.84 -10.98
CA LEU A 208 3.31 -8.22 -11.14
C LEU A 208 3.51 -9.73 -11.00
N VAL A 209 2.80 -10.37 -10.07
CA VAL A 209 2.79 -11.82 -9.89
C VAL A 209 2.21 -12.51 -11.14
N ASP A 210 1.11 -12.00 -11.69
CA ASP A 210 0.53 -12.54 -12.93
C ASP A 210 1.49 -12.43 -14.12
N LYS A 211 2.29 -11.36 -14.17
CA LYS A 211 3.36 -11.23 -15.19
C LYS A 211 4.46 -12.28 -15.01
N LEU A 212 4.88 -12.56 -13.77
CA LEU A 212 5.87 -13.61 -13.48
C LEU A 212 5.37 -14.99 -13.89
N ILE A 213 4.11 -15.33 -13.56
CA ILE A 213 3.52 -16.61 -13.92
C ILE A 213 3.50 -16.79 -15.45
N LYS A 214 3.04 -15.76 -16.18
CA LYS A 214 3.05 -15.79 -17.65
C LYS A 214 4.45 -15.93 -18.25
N GLN A 215 5.46 -15.30 -17.64
CA GLN A 215 6.85 -15.47 -18.08
C GLN A 215 7.35 -16.89 -17.84
N GLU A 216 7.03 -17.48 -16.69
CA GLU A 216 7.39 -18.87 -16.38
C GLU A 216 6.76 -19.85 -17.37
N ASP A 217 5.47 -19.66 -17.70
CA ASP A 217 4.76 -20.47 -18.68
C ASP A 217 5.37 -20.35 -20.09
N ASN A 218 5.74 -19.13 -20.51
CA ASN A 218 6.42 -18.93 -21.79
C ASN A 218 7.79 -19.61 -21.85
N ILE A 219 8.58 -19.57 -20.76
CA ILE A 219 9.88 -20.24 -20.67
C ILE A 219 9.70 -21.77 -20.77
N LYS A 220 8.67 -22.33 -20.11
CA LYS A 220 8.33 -23.75 -20.23
C LYS A 220 8.01 -24.13 -21.68
N ASN A 221 7.18 -23.34 -22.36
CA ASN A 221 6.82 -23.57 -23.77
C ASN A 221 8.07 -23.53 -24.67
N TYR A 222 8.93 -22.51 -24.55
CA TYR A 222 10.17 -22.44 -25.33
C TYR A 222 11.11 -23.62 -25.07
N ASN A 223 11.20 -24.08 -23.82
CA ASN A 223 12.01 -25.26 -23.48
C ASN A 223 11.47 -26.54 -24.12
N GLU A 224 10.15 -26.69 -24.24
CA GLU A 224 9.52 -27.80 -24.95
C GLU A 224 9.77 -27.74 -26.46
N GLU A 225 9.65 -26.55 -27.07
CA GLU A 225 9.99 -26.32 -28.47
C GLU A 225 11.46 -26.62 -28.76
N ILE A 226 12.39 -26.13 -27.92
CA ILE A 226 13.83 -26.42 -28.03
C ILE A 226 14.09 -27.92 -27.94
N LYS A 227 13.42 -28.65 -27.04
CA LYS A 227 13.55 -30.12 -26.96
C LYS A 227 13.07 -30.80 -28.25
N LYS A 228 11.96 -30.34 -28.82
CA LYS A 228 11.43 -30.85 -30.09
C LYS A 228 12.39 -30.59 -31.24
N ILE A 229 12.88 -29.36 -31.39
CA ILE A 229 13.87 -28.98 -32.41
C ILE A 229 15.15 -29.79 -32.25
N ASN A 230 15.66 -29.94 -31.02
CA ASN A 230 16.84 -30.76 -30.75
C ASN A 230 16.63 -32.23 -31.13
N HIS A 231 15.43 -32.76 -30.90
CA HIS A 231 15.08 -34.12 -31.32
C HIS A 231 15.07 -34.25 -32.86
N GLU A 232 14.46 -33.30 -33.56
CA GLU A 232 14.43 -33.24 -35.04
C GLU A 232 15.84 -33.11 -35.61
N ILE A 233 16.70 -32.27 -35.03
CA ILE A 233 18.12 -32.14 -35.41
C ILE A 233 18.86 -33.47 -35.21
N GLN A 234 18.63 -34.19 -34.11
CA GLN A 234 19.27 -35.49 -33.89
C GLN A 234 18.79 -36.54 -34.90
N GLN A 235 17.50 -36.56 -35.24
CA GLN A 235 16.98 -37.45 -36.27
C GLN A 235 17.59 -37.12 -37.64
N ALA A 236 17.62 -35.86 -38.02
CA ALA A 236 18.23 -35.41 -39.28
C ALA A 236 19.72 -35.79 -39.38
N LYS A 237 20.49 -35.62 -38.29
CA LYS A 237 21.89 -36.06 -38.23
C LYS A 237 22.06 -37.57 -38.42
N ARG A 238 21.18 -38.39 -37.83
CA ARG A 238 21.20 -39.85 -38.00
C ARG A 238 20.88 -40.24 -39.45
N SER A 239 19.88 -39.60 -40.06
CA SER A 239 19.51 -39.83 -41.45
C SER A 239 20.65 -39.46 -42.42
N LEU A 240 21.31 -38.32 -42.22
CA LEU A 240 22.47 -37.90 -43.00
C LEU A 240 23.62 -38.91 -42.91
N LYS A 241 23.97 -39.35 -41.69
CA LYS A 241 25.03 -40.34 -41.48
C LYS A 241 24.70 -41.68 -42.16
N SER A 242 23.43 -42.07 -42.18
CA SER A 242 22.99 -43.28 -42.90
C SER A 242 23.10 -43.14 -44.42
N LEU A 243 22.97 -41.93 -44.96
CA LEU A 243 23.14 -41.67 -46.40
C LEU A 243 24.61 -41.64 -46.79
N GLU A 244 25.47 -41.00 -45.99
CA GLU A 244 26.92 -40.99 -46.19
C GLU A 244 27.53 -42.41 -46.13
N ASN A 245 27.10 -43.23 -45.17
CA ASN A 245 27.57 -44.61 -45.10
C ASN A 245 27.14 -45.44 -46.33
N LYS A 246 25.94 -45.21 -46.86
CA LYS A 246 25.47 -45.90 -48.07
C LYS A 246 26.25 -45.47 -49.32
N SER A 247 26.58 -44.18 -49.46
CA SER A 247 27.39 -43.73 -50.60
C SER A 247 28.83 -44.25 -50.54
N GLN A 248 29.41 -44.42 -49.34
CA GLN A 248 30.74 -45.03 -49.20
C GLN A 248 30.75 -46.54 -49.48
N ASP A 249 29.67 -47.24 -49.17
CA ASP A 249 29.52 -48.66 -49.50
C ASP A 249 29.33 -48.87 -51.02
N ASP A 250 28.57 -47.98 -51.68
CA ASP A 250 28.41 -47.98 -53.13
C ASP A 250 29.74 -47.66 -53.84
N ASP A 251 30.49 -46.64 -53.40
CA ASP A 251 31.80 -46.28 -53.98
C ASP A 251 32.85 -47.41 -53.81
N ASN A 252 32.82 -48.16 -52.71
CA ASN A 252 33.67 -49.33 -52.50
C ASN A 252 33.23 -50.56 -53.31
N GLN A 253 31.95 -50.69 -53.68
CA GLN A 253 31.51 -51.73 -54.60
C GLN A 253 31.95 -51.43 -56.04
N PHE A 254 31.88 -50.17 -56.49
CA PHE A 254 32.33 -49.79 -57.83
C PHE A 254 33.85 -49.91 -58.02
N GLN A 255 34.67 -49.65 -56.99
CA GLN A 255 36.13 -49.82 -57.08
C GLN A 255 36.58 -51.29 -57.07
N ASN A 256 35.84 -52.19 -56.41
CA ASN A 256 36.19 -53.61 -56.39
C ASN A 256 35.75 -54.34 -57.69
N ASP A 257 34.70 -53.86 -58.37
CA ASP A 257 34.26 -54.43 -59.65
C ASP A 257 35.14 -53.99 -60.85
N GLU A 258 35.90 -52.91 -60.72
CA GLU A 258 36.83 -52.44 -61.76
C GLU A 258 38.18 -53.19 -61.74
N ILE A 259 38.56 -53.80 -60.61
CA ILE A 259 39.83 -54.54 -60.44
C ILE A 259 39.74 -56.01 -60.91
N ILE A 260 38.54 -56.54 -61.19
CA ILE A 260 38.35 -57.96 -61.58
C ILE A 260 38.31 -58.16 -63.12
N LYS A 261 38.61 -57.12 -63.93
CA LYS A 261 38.49 -57.18 -65.40
C LYS A 261 39.77 -57.01 -66.24
N GLU A 262 40.96 -57.15 -65.67
CA GLU A 262 42.20 -57.38 -66.45
C GLU A 262 42.98 -58.59 -65.93
#